data_AF-A0A5K1DUA8-F1
#
_entry.id   AF-A0A5K1DUA8-F1
#
_cell.length_a   1.000
_cell.length_b   1.000
_cell.length_c   1.000
_cell.angle_alpha   90.00
_cell.angle_beta   90.00
_cell.angle_gamma   90.00
#
_symmetry.space_group_name_H-M   'P 1'
#
loop_
_entity.id
_entity.type
_entity.pdbx_description
1 polymer ?
#
loop_
_entity_poly.entity_id
_entity_poly.type
_entity_poly.pdbx_seq_one_letter_code
_entity_poly.pdbx_strand_id
1 'polypeptide(L)' 'EWWNSDVEAVINEALASGRAPNVSDAHTINGYPGPMPGCPSK' A
#
# COMPACT_ATOMS: atom_id res chain seq x y z
N GLU A 1 -5.27 0.42 5.41
CA GLU A 1 -4.48 0.42 4.16
C GLU A 1 -2.98 0.35 4.44
N TRP A 2 -2.24 -0.29 3.54
CA TRP A 2 -0.78 -0.46 3.54
C TRP A 2 -0.26 -0.45 2.09
N TRP A 3 0.85 0.25 1.85
CA TRP A 3 1.60 0.23 0.60
C TRP A 3 3.02 -0.27 0.87
N ASN A 4 3.52 -1.16 0.02
CA ASN A 4 4.90 -1.63 0.03
C ASN A 4 5.86 -0.57 -0.52
N SER A 5 5.34 0.34 -1.34
CA SER A 5 6.06 1.52 -1.83
C SER A 5 5.96 2.67 -0.84
N ASP A 6 6.89 3.62 -0.94
CA ASP A 6 6.82 4.87 -0.19
C ASP A 6 5.52 5.63 -0.51
N VAL A 7 4.79 6.05 0.53
CA VAL A 7 3.47 6.67 0.38
C VAL A 7 3.57 8.05 -0.27
N GLU A 8 4.64 8.80 -0.04
CA GLU A 8 4.86 10.09 -0.71
C GLU A 8 5.11 9.89 -2.20
N ALA A 9 5.81 8.82 -2.58
CA ALA A 9 5.96 8.48 -3.99
C ALA A 9 4.60 8.17 -4.65
N VAL A 10 3.73 7.39 -3.98
CA VAL A 10 2.37 7.07 -4.48
C VAL A 10 1.52 8.34 -4.65
N ILE A 11 1.59 9.28 -3.70
CA ILE A 11 0.86 10.54 -3.78
C ILE A 11 1.42 11.44 -4.88
N ASN A 12 2.74 11.57 -4.98
CA ASN A 12 3.38 12.39 -6.00
C ASN A 12 3.05 11.90 -7.42
N GLU A 13 2.99 10.59 -7.65
CA GLU A 13 2.56 10.02 -8.93
C GLU A 13 1.11 10.39 -9.26
N ALA A 14 0.21 10.26 -8.28
CA ALA A 14 -1.20 10.60 -8.44
C ALA A 14 -1.38 12.10 -8.80
N LEU A 15 -0.67 12.97 -8.08
CA LEU A 15 -0.69 14.42 -8.32
C LEU A 15 -0.13 14.78 -9.70
N ALA A 16 0.98 14.16 -10.10
CA ALA A 16 1.61 14.43 -11.39
C ALA A 16 0.77 13.94 -12.58
N SER A 17 0.08 12.80 -12.42
CA SER A 17 -0.75 12.20 -13.48
C SER A 17 -2.19 12.73 -13.50
N GLY A 18 -2.65 13.39 -12.44
CA GLY A 18 -4.04 13.81 -12.25
C GLY A 18 -5.01 12.64 -12.05
N ARG A 19 -4.50 11.44 -11.75
CA ARG A 19 -5.28 10.23 -11.50
C ARG A 19 -5.40 9.96 -10.01
N ALA A 20 -6.31 9.05 -9.65
CA ALA A 20 -6.37 8.55 -8.29
C ALA A 20 -5.06 7.79 -7.93
N PRO A 21 -4.65 7.77 -6.65
CA PRO A 21 -3.53 6.97 -6.18
C PRO A 21 -3.68 5.47 -6.48
N ASN A 22 -2.55 4.78 -6.57
CA ASN A 22 -2.52 3.33 -6.75
C ASN A 22 -3.21 2.62 -5.57
N VAL A 23 -3.91 1.53 -5.88
CA VAL A 23 -4.56 0.68 -4.87
C VAL A 23 -3.52 0.14 -3.89
N SER A 24 -3.88 0.07 -2.61
CA SER A 24 -3.04 -0.46 -1.54
C SER A 24 -2.71 -1.94 -1.77
N ASP A 25 -1.54 -2.34 -1.29
CA ASP A 25 -1.11 -3.74 -1.29
C ASP A 25 -1.90 -4.58 -0.28
N ALA A 26 -2.35 -3.96 0.82
CA ALA A 26 -3.19 -4.62 1.80
C ALA A 26 -4.10 -3.66 2.58
N HIS A 27 -5.28 -4.16 2.95
CA HIS A 27 -6.08 -3.57 4.01
C HIS A 27 -5.49 -3.92 5.37
N THR A 28 -5.65 -3.05 6.36
CA THR A 28 -5.08 -3.24 7.69
C THR A 28 -6.13 -3.14 8.79
N ILE A 29 -5.96 -3.92 9.84
CA ILE A 29 -6.72 -3.81 11.10
C ILE A 29 -5.71 -3.47 12.20
N ASN A 30 -5.86 -2.31 12.83
CA ASN A 30 -4.92 -1.78 13.84
C ASN A 30 -3.46 -1.73 13.36
N GLY A 31 -3.24 -1.43 12.07
CA GLY A 31 -1.90 -1.37 11.47
C GLY A 31 -1.34 -2.73 11.00
N TYR A 32 -2.06 -3.83 11.20
CA TYR A 32 -1.64 -5.15 10.76
C TYR A 32 -2.43 -5.60 9.52
N PRO A 33 -1.76 -5.97 8.42
CA PRO A 33 -2.43 -6.44 7.21
C PRO A 33 -2.96 -7.87 7.28
N GLY A 34 -2.67 -8.59 8.37
CA GLY A 34 -3.00 -10.00 8.51
C GLY A 34 -2.07 -10.92 7.70
N PRO A 35 -2.42 -12.21 7.57
CA PRO A 35 -1.64 -13.16 6.79
C PRO A 35 -1.64 -12.79 5.30
N MET A 36 -0.46 -12.54 4.75
CA MET A 36 -0.29 -12.28 3.32
C MET A 36 0.25 -13.53 2.59
N PRO A 37 -0.25 -13.84 1.39
CA PRO A 37 0.33 -14.89 0.54
C PRO A 37 1.81 -14.59 0.23
N GLY A 38 2.68 -15.58 0.37
CA GLY A 38 4.11 -15.44 0.04
C GLY A 38 4.97 -14.79 1.12
N CYS A 39 4.40 -14.42 2.27
CA CYS A 39 5.18 -14.01 3.43
C CYS A 39 5.51 -15.26 4.27
N PRO A 40 6.78 -15.67 4.43
CA PRO A 40 7.11 -16.82 5.26
C PRO A 40 6.67 -16.54 6.70
N SER A 41 5.80 -17.40 7.22
CA SER A 41 5.55 -17.43 8.66
C SER A 41 6.86 -17.81 9.34
N LYS A 42 7.23 -17.03 10.35
CA LYS A 42 8.48 -17.19 11.07
C LYS A 42 8.55 -18.54 11.79
#